data_AF-A0A1C5I9K7-F1
#
_entry.id   AF-A0A1C5I9K7-F1
#
_cell.length_a   1.000
_cell.length_b   1.000
_cell.length_c   1.000
_cell.angle_alpha   90.00
_cell.angle_beta   90.00
_cell.angle_gamma   90.00
#
_symmetry.space_group_name_H-M   'P 1'
#
loop_
_entity.id
_entity.type
_entity.pdbx_description
1 polymer ?
#
loop_
_entity_poly.entity_id
_entity_poly.type
_entity_poly.pdbx_seq_one_letter_code
_entity_poly.pdbx_strand_id
1 'polypeptide(L)'
;MALDLLTAATVLAVLAAVHWYLYRRLVRDVSATGGRWRRVGTVVVLLLAAGTALLLTVGPLEPPVPVRRLAAGWAAWWLPLLLYLILALLLGEVVRPLLRRALARRATDPPHRPADVDDRPDASRRLFVARTVAVGASVVAVGGAVAGRSAPVSGQDPAAGGVELALPFTGLWLARNSPARRVPSHGTDLLGGRYAIDFVAVDAAHRTSGRHDWRSLLTSEPPERFLAFGRPILAPAAGTVVAAHDGEPDHEARRSQPALVPYTLGQSARLRRGVAAVAGNHVVIALPGGGFVGLAHFRSGSLRVPVGARVVEGQHLADCGNSGNSTQPHVHIQAMDSADLTVARGVPMLFRRFREWPAGPGPGRVRERTVPGEEAVVEPLPSPPVGG
;
A
#
# COMPACT_ATOMS: atom_id res chain seq x y z
N MET A 1 -45.07 13.62 -6.07
CA MET A 1 -45.87 12.40 -6.30
C MET A 1 -45.28 11.50 -7.40
N ALA A 2 -45.21 11.92 -8.67
CA ALA A 2 -44.67 11.06 -9.74
C ALA A 2 -43.17 10.72 -9.57
N LEU A 3 -42.36 11.69 -9.14
CA LEU A 3 -40.93 11.50 -8.86
C LEU A 3 -40.68 10.56 -7.65
N ASP A 4 -41.51 10.66 -6.62
CA ASP A 4 -41.41 9.84 -5.41
C ASP A 4 -41.76 8.37 -5.70
N LEU A 5 -42.80 8.16 -6.52
CA LEU A 5 -43.20 6.83 -7.00
C LEU A 5 -42.11 6.19 -7.87
N LEU A 6 -41.49 6.96 -8.76
CA LEU A 6 -40.39 6.50 -9.59
C LEU A 6 -39.15 6.12 -8.75
N THR A 7 -38.83 6.93 -7.75
CA THR A 7 -37.72 6.67 -6.83
C THR A 7 -37.97 5.42 -6.00
N ALA A 8 -39.16 5.26 -5.42
CA ALA A 8 -39.54 4.08 -4.65
C ALA A 8 -39.51 2.79 -5.51
N ALA A 9 -40.04 2.84 -6.73
CA ALA A 9 -40.00 1.73 -7.66
C ALA A 9 -38.55 1.34 -8.03
N THR A 10 -37.68 2.33 -8.23
CA THR A 10 -36.25 2.11 -8.52
C THR A 10 -35.55 1.44 -7.34
N VAL A 11 -35.76 1.94 -6.12
CA VAL A 11 -35.19 1.36 -4.89
C VAL A 11 -35.64 -0.10 -4.71
N LEU A 12 -36.93 -0.39 -4.91
CA LEU A 12 -37.48 -1.73 -4.82
C LEU A 12 -36.89 -2.67 -5.89
N ALA A 13 -36.71 -2.18 -7.12
CA ALA A 13 -36.11 -2.96 -8.20
C ALA A 13 -34.64 -3.31 -7.89
N VAL A 14 -33.85 -2.35 -7.41
CA VAL A 14 -32.46 -2.57 -6.97
C VAL A 14 -32.41 -3.57 -5.82
N LEU A 15 -33.29 -3.43 -4.83
CA LEU A 15 -33.35 -4.32 -3.68
C LEU A 15 -33.68 -5.77 -4.09
N ALA A 16 -34.64 -5.93 -5.00
CA ALA A 16 -35.00 -7.23 -5.55
C ALA A 16 -33.82 -7.87 -6.33
N ALA A 17 -33.12 -7.08 -7.15
CA ALA A 17 -31.96 -7.56 -7.90
C ALA A 17 -30.82 -8.01 -6.97
N VAL A 18 -30.54 -7.25 -5.92
CA VAL A 18 -29.52 -7.58 -4.89
C VAL A 18 -29.87 -8.88 -4.17
N HIS A 19 -31.10 -9.01 -3.67
CA HIS A 19 -31.51 -10.21 -2.91
C HIS A 19 -31.62 -11.44 -3.81
N TRP A 20 -32.03 -11.27 -5.07
CA TRP A 20 -31.98 -12.33 -6.07
C TRP A 20 -30.54 -12.78 -6.36
N TYR A 21 -29.60 -11.84 -6.46
CA TYR A 21 -28.18 -12.15 -6.64
C TYR A 21 -27.62 -12.94 -5.45
N LEU A 22 -27.92 -12.52 -4.22
CA LEU A 22 -27.55 -13.25 -3.00
C LEU A 22 -28.15 -14.66 -2.97
N TYR A 23 -29.45 -14.79 -3.26
CA TYR A 23 -30.12 -16.09 -3.35
C TYR A 23 -29.41 -17.01 -4.35
N ARG A 24 -29.09 -16.48 -5.54
CA ARG A 24 -28.40 -17.26 -6.57
C ARG A 24 -27.06 -17.77 -6.06
N ARG A 25 -26.22 -16.90 -5.51
CA ARG A 25 -24.83 -17.24 -5.15
C ARG A 25 -24.68 -18.02 -3.85
N LEU A 26 -25.51 -17.74 -2.84
CA LEU A 26 -25.38 -18.32 -1.50
C LEU A 26 -26.32 -19.49 -1.26
N VAL A 27 -27.37 -19.64 -2.05
CA VAL A 27 -28.36 -20.71 -1.86
C VAL A 27 -28.43 -21.58 -3.11
N ARG A 28 -28.78 -21.03 -4.28
CA ARG A 28 -29.03 -21.83 -5.49
C ARG A 28 -27.77 -22.53 -6.00
N ASP A 29 -26.65 -21.83 -6.09
CA ASP A 29 -25.41 -22.35 -6.71
C ASP A 29 -24.67 -23.37 -5.82
N VAL A 30 -24.96 -23.40 -4.51
CA VAL A 30 -24.26 -24.23 -3.52
C VAL A 30 -25.11 -25.36 -2.94
N SER A 31 -26.39 -25.45 -3.29
CA SER A 31 -27.30 -26.45 -2.72
C SER A 31 -27.99 -27.31 -3.80
N ALA A 32 -28.21 -28.59 -3.48
CA ALA A 32 -28.92 -29.52 -4.35
C ALA A 32 -30.41 -29.12 -4.50
N THR A 33 -30.97 -29.39 -5.69
CA THR A 33 -32.40 -29.23 -5.99
C THR A 33 -33.25 -30.07 -5.02
N GLY A 34 -34.19 -29.42 -4.31
CA GLY A 34 -35.10 -30.09 -3.36
C GLY A 34 -34.57 -30.28 -1.93
N GLY A 35 -33.29 -29.97 -1.68
CA GLY A 35 -32.66 -30.14 -0.36
C GLY A 35 -33.27 -29.25 0.73
N ARG A 36 -33.26 -29.74 1.98
CA ARG A 36 -33.73 -28.99 3.16
C ARG A 36 -33.00 -27.66 3.31
N TRP A 37 -31.68 -27.65 3.06
CA TRP A 37 -30.85 -26.44 3.06
C TRP A 37 -31.27 -25.40 2.03
N ARG A 38 -31.68 -25.83 0.83
CA ARG A 38 -32.16 -24.92 -0.21
C ARG A 38 -33.47 -24.25 0.21
N ARG A 39 -34.38 -25.00 0.83
CA ARG A 39 -35.67 -24.48 1.33
C ARG A 39 -35.45 -23.46 2.45
N VAL A 40 -34.65 -23.82 3.46
CA VAL A 40 -34.31 -22.92 4.56
C VAL A 40 -33.63 -21.65 4.05
N GLY A 41 -32.62 -21.78 3.20
CA GLY A 41 -31.94 -20.63 2.60
C GLY A 41 -32.86 -19.74 1.77
N THR A 42 -33.82 -20.32 1.03
CA THR A 42 -34.82 -19.56 0.26
C THR A 42 -35.70 -18.72 1.19
N VAL A 43 -36.24 -19.33 2.25
CA VAL A 43 -37.09 -18.63 3.22
C VAL A 43 -36.32 -17.50 3.91
N VAL A 44 -35.08 -17.77 4.33
CA VAL A 44 -34.22 -16.77 4.99
C VAL A 44 -33.97 -15.57 4.08
N VAL A 45 -33.58 -15.76 2.81
CA VAL A 45 -33.33 -14.65 1.89
C VAL A 45 -34.60 -13.84 1.60
N LEU A 46 -35.75 -14.50 1.48
CA LEU A 46 -37.04 -13.82 1.28
C LEU A 46 -37.44 -12.98 2.49
N LEU A 47 -37.28 -13.50 3.71
CA LEU A 47 -37.57 -12.76 4.94
C LEU A 47 -36.66 -11.54 5.09
N LEU A 48 -35.38 -11.69 4.77
CA LEU A 48 -34.42 -10.59 4.79
C LEU A 48 -34.75 -9.51 3.75
N ALA A 49 -35.12 -9.91 2.52
CA ALA A 49 -35.54 -9.00 1.47
C ALA A 49 -36.82 -8.22 1.86
N ALA A 50 -37.81 -8.93 2.41
CA ALA A 50 -39.06 -8.34 2.87
C ALA A 50 -38.82 -7.36 4.05
N GLY A 51 -37.95 -7.72 4.99
CA GLY A 51 -37.56 -6.84 6.09
C GLY A 51 -36.89 -5.56 5.58
N THR A 52 -36.01 -5.65 4.57
CA THR A 52 -35.29 -4.47 4.06
C THR A 52 -36.23 -3.58 3.26
N ALA A 53 -37.15 -4.16 2.49
CA ALA A 53 -38.20 -3.41 1.82
C ALA A 53 -39.05 -2.66 2.86
N LEU A 54 -39.50 -3.36 3.90
CA LEU A 54 -40.30 -2.76 4.98
C LEU A 54 -39.57 -1.59 5.66
N LEU A 55 -38.28 -1.72 5.97
CA LEU A 55 -37.47 -0.62 6.54
C LEU A 55 -37.38 0.61 5.63
N LEU A 56 -37.32 0.40 4.31
CA LEU A 56 -37.11 1.47 3.34
C LEU A 56 -38.40 2.10 2.82
N THR A 57 -39.55 1.39 2.92
CA THR A 57 -40.83 1.84 2.37
C THR A 57 -41.88 2.21 3.42
N VAL A 58 -41.68 1.90 4.70
CA VAL A 58 -42.58 2.39 5.76
C VAL A 58 -42.37 3.90 5.90
N GLY A 59 -43.34 4.66 5.37
CA GLY A 59 -43.46 6.10 5.55
C GLY A 59 -43.86 6.49 7.00
N PRO A 60 -44.36 7.73 7.24
CA PRO A 60 -44.48 8.34 8.57
C PRO A 60 -45.56 7.74 9.50
N LEU A 61 -45.90 6.47 9.35
CA LEU A 61 -46.65 5.72 10.36
C LEU A 61 -45.68 5.41 11.49
N GLU A 62 -45.73 6.16 12.59
CA GLU A 62 -44.88 5.89 13.75
C GLU A 62 -45.22 4.53 14.35
N PRO A 63 -44.36 3.50 14.17
CA PRO A 63 -44.63 2.22 14.78
C PRO A 63 -44.44 2.33 16.30
N PRO A 64 -45.10 1.46 17.09
CA PRO A 64 -44.87 1.40 18.53
C PRO A 64 -43.36 1.33 18.85
N VAL A 65 -42.93 2.03 19.90
CA VAL A 65 -41.54 2.09 20.36
C VAL A 65 -40.80 0.72 20.36
N PRO A 66 -41.40 -0.40 20.83
CA PRO A 66 -40.71 -1.70 20.79
C PRO A 66 -40.43 -2.18 19.37
N VAL A 67 -41.37 -1.98 18.44
CA VAL A 67 -41.22 -2.35 17.03
C VAL A 67 -40.12 -1.53 16.38
N ARG A 68 -40.06 -0.23 16.68
CA ARG A 68 -39.01 0.68 16.18
C ARG A 68 -37.62 0.28 16.66
N ARG A 69 -37.47 -0.07 17.94
CA ARG A 69 -36.17 -0.52 18.51
C ARG A 69 -35.70 -1.84 17.89
N LEU A 70 -36.63 -2.78 17.71
CA LEU A 70 -36.32 -4.05 17.06
C LEU A 70 -35.90 -3.86 15.59
N ALA A 71 -36.63 -3.03 14.84
CA ALA A 71 -36.33 -2.71 13.46
C ALA A 71 -34.97 -1.99 13.31
N ALA A 72 -34.67 -1.01 14.17
CA ALA A 72 -33.39 -0.31 14.17
C ALA A 72 -32.21 -1.22 14.53
N GLY A 73 -32.37 -2.09 15.53
CA GLY A 73 -31.36 -3.09 15.88
C GLY A 73 -31.11 -4.08 14.74
N TRP A 74 -32.18 -4.59 14.12
CA TRP A 74 -32.06 -5.45 12.95
C TRP A 74 -31.37 -4.75 11.78
N ALA A 75 -31.76 -3.52 11.45
CA ALA A 75 -31.14 -2.70 10.39
C ALA A 75 -29.64 -2.47 10.62
N ALA A 76 -29.25 -2.16 11.86
CA ALA A 76 -27.87 -1.86 12.23
C ALA A 76 -26.91 -3.02 11.98
N TRP A 77 -27.39 -4.27 12.08
CA TRP A 77 -26.57 -5.45 11.79
C TRP A 77 -26.75 -5.94 10.35
N TRP A 78 -27.99 -5.94 9.86
CA TRP A 78 -28.31 -6.50 8.56
C TRP A 78 -27.80 -5.66 7.40
N LEU A 79 -27.96 -4.34 7.41
CA LEU A 79 -27.55 -3.51 6.27
C LEU A 79 -26.02 -3.50 6.04
N PRO A 80 -25.16 -3.41 7.08
CA PRO A 80 -23.73 -3.59 6.89
C PRO A 80 -23.38 -5.01 6.43
N LEU A 81 -24.02 -6.04 6.99
CA LEU A 81 -23.79 -7.43 6.57
C LEU A 81 -24.16 -7.64 5.09
N LEU A 82 -25.31 -7.11 4.67
CA LEU A 82 -25.77 -7.14 3.28
C LEU A 82 -24.73 -6.49 2.35
N LEU A 83 -24.23 -5.30 2.71
CA LEU A 83 -23.17 -4.62 1.97
C LEU A 83 -21.90 -5.48 1.87
N TYR A 84 -21.42 -6.03 2.98
CA TYR A 84 -20.23 -6.87 3.00
C TYR A 84 -20.39 -8.14 2.16
N LEU A 85 -21.56 -8.79 2.21
CA LEU A 85 -21.85 -9.98 1.40
C LEU A 85 -21.81 -9.66 -0.10
N ILE A 86 -22.40 -8.53 -0.52
CA ILE A 86 -22.36 -8.10 -1.92
C ILE A 86 -20.92 -7.82 -2.34
N LEU A 87 -20.17 -7.02 -1.57
CA LEU A 87 -18.78 -6.69 -1.87
C LEU A 87 -17.90 -7.95 -1.96
N ALA A 88 -18.05 -8.89 -1.02
CA ALA A 88 -17.30 -10.13 -1.02
C ALA A 88 -17.62 -11.01 -2.23
N LEU A 89 -18.90 -11.12 -2.62
CA LEU A 89 -19.32 -11.89 -3.79
C LEU A 89 -18.86 -11.24 -5.09
N LEU A 90 -18.97 -9.91 -5.22
CA LEU A 90 -18.48 -9.19 -6.40
C LEU A 90 -16.96 -9.33 -6.53
N LEU A 91 -16.21 -9.15 -5.45
CA LEU A 91 -14.78 -9.39 -5.41
C LEU A 91 -14.45 -10.83 -5.81
N GLY A 92 -15.20 -11.81 -5.30
CA GLY A 92 -15.08 -13.21 -5.66
C GLY A 92 -15.28 -13.47 -7.16
N GLU A 93 -16.24 -12.83 -7.81
CA GLU A 93 -16.47 -12.95 -9.26
C GLU A 93 -15.32 -12.34 -10.09
N VAL A 94 -14.69 -11.26 -9.61
CA VAL A 94 -13.50 -10.67 -10.24
C VAL A 94 -12.26 -11.57 -10.06
N VAL A 95 -12.09 -12.15 -8.87
CA VAL A 95 -10.92 -12.96 -8.50
C VAL A 95 -11.00 -14.38 -9.09
N ARG A 96 -12.19 -14.97 -9.20
CA ARG A 96 -12.43 -16.34 -9.69
C ARG A 96 -11.76 -16.67 -11.02
N PRO A 97 -11.87 -15.87 -12.10
CA PRO A 97 -11.20 -16.17 -13.37
C PRO A 97 -9.66 -16.10 -13.24
N LEU A 98 -9.12 -15.24 -12.38
CA LEU A 98 -7.68 -15.13 -12.14
C LEU A 98 -7.14 -16.36 -11.40
N LEU A 99 -7.84 -16.81 -10.35
CA LEU A 99 -7.52 -18.04 -9.63
C LEU A 99 -7.60 -19.27 -10.54
N ARG A 100 -8.64 -19.38 -11.37
CA ARG A 100 -8.77 -20.49 -12.33
C ARG A 100 -7.63 -20.50 -13.35
N ARG A 101 -7.22 -19.33 -13.87
CA ARG A 101 -6.06 -19.23 -14.77
C ARG A 101 -4.76 -19.60 -14.07
N ALA A 102 -4.56 -19.18 -12.83
CA ALA A 102 -3.37 -19.51 -12.05
C ALA A 102 -3.28 -21.01 -11.74
N LEU A 103 -4.40 -21.64 -11.38
CA LEU A 103 -4.48 -23.09 -11.14
C LEU A 103 -4.32 -23.90 -12.44
N ALA A 104 -4.90 -23.44 -13.55
CA ALA A 104 -4.71 -24.07 -14.86
C ALA A 104 -3.25 -24.04 -15.31
N ARG A 105 -2.54 -22.91 -15.08
CA ARG A 105 -1.10 -22.78 -15.38
C ARG A 105 -0.23 -23.73 -14.56
N ARG A 106 -0.61 -24.02 -13.32
CA ARG A 106 0.07 -25.02 -12.48
C ARG A 106 -0.24 -26.46 -12.89
N ALA A 107 -1.42 -26.71 -13.47
CA ALA A 107 -1.79 -28.02 -13.97
C ALA A 107 -1.12 -28.37 -15.31
N THR A 108 -0.61 -27.38 -16.04
CA THR A 108 0.15 -27.55 -17.29
C THR A 108 1.66 -27.77 -17.09
N ASP A 109 2.18 -27.68 -15.86
CA ASP A 109 3.54 -28.14 -15.57
C ASP A 109 3.52 -29.69 -15.51
N PRO A 110 4.25 -30.40 -16.38
CA PRO A 110 4.23 -31.86 -16.39
C PRO A 110 4.86 -32.40 -15.10
N PRO A 111 4.21 -33.37 -14.41
CA PRO A 111 4.75 -33.90 -13.17
C PRO A 111 6.02 -34.71 -13.43
N HIS A 112 7.10 -34.38 -12.73
CA HIS A 112 8.18 -35.33 -12.47
C HIS A 112 7.62 -36.49 -11.65
N ARG A 113 7.54 -37.68 -12.25
CA ARG A 113 6.96 -38.88 -11.64
C ARG A 113 8.08 -39.83 -11.21
N PRO A 114 8.30 -40.07 -9.92
CA PRO A 114 8.76 -41.37 -9.45
C PRO A 114 7.53 -42.30 -9.34
N ALA A 115 7.75 -43.56 -9.66
CA ALA A 115 6.73 -44.60 -9.67
C ALA A 115 6.20 -44.95 -8.27
N ASP A 116 4.96 -45.45 -8.28
CA ASP A 116 4.33 -46.33 -7.29
C ASP A 116 3.93 -45.73 -5.93
N VAL A 117 2.65 -45.31 -5.81
CA VAL A 117 1.88 -45.38 -4.55
C VAL A 117 0.39 -45.62 -4.86
N ASP A 118 -0.12 -46.67 -4.22
CA ASP A 118 -1.48 -47.20 -4.07
C ASP A 118 -2.65 -46.17 -4.07
N ASP A 119 -3.73 -46.53 -4.78
CA ASP A 119 -4.95 -45.75 -4.98
C ASP A 119 -5.93 -45.96 -3.82
N ARG A 120 -5.87 -45.07 -2.81
CA ARG A 120 -6.93 -44.92 -1.80
C ARG A 120 -7.44 -43.48 -1.77
N PRO A 121 -8.77 -43.25 -1.63
CA PRO A 121 -9.32 -41.90 -1.65
C PRO A 121 -8.85 -41.13 -0.41
N ASP A 122 -7.92 -40.21 -0.65
CA ASP A 122 -7.19 -39.44 0.36
C ASP A 122 -8.12 -38.53 1.19
N ALA A 123 -8.37 -38.95 2.42
CA ALA A 123 -9.09 -38.18 3.45
C ALA A 123 -8.45 -36.81 3.72
N SER A 124 -7.20 -36.58 3.27
CA SER A 124 -6.45 -35.33 3.45
C SER A 124 -6.98 -34.18 2.59
N ARG A 125 -7.62 -34.45 1.43
CA ARG A 125 -8.23 -33.38 0.60
C ARG A 125 -9.40 -32.69 1.29
N ARG A 126 -10.15 -33.41 2.14
CA ARG A 126 -11.29 -32.85 2.88
C ARG A 126 -10.83 -32.04 4.10
N LEU A 127 -9.74 -32.45 4.74
CA LEU A 127 -9.14 -31.71 5.87
C LEU A 127 -8.43 -30.41 5.43
N PHE A 128 -7.82 -30.37 4.24
CA PHE A 128 -7.18 -29.15 3.72
C PHE A 128 -8.21 -28.06 3.36
N VAL A 129 -9.33 -28.44 2.74
CA VAL A 129 -10.43 -27.51 2.43
C VAL A 129 -11.09 -27.00 3.72
N ALA A 130 -11.27 -27.86 4.72
CA ALA A 130 -11.80 -27.46 6.03
C ALA A 130 -10.85 -26.50 6.78
N ARG A 131 -9.53 -26.70 6.73
CA ARG A 131 -8.54 -25.79 7.34
C ARG A 131 -8.43 -24.45 6.60
N THR A 132 -8.65 -24.42 5.29
CA THR A 132 -8.55 -23.17 4.50
C THR A 132 -9.77 -22.26 4.72
N VAL A 133 -10.96 -22.84 4.93
CA VAL A 133 -12.17 -22.08 5.29
C VAL A 133 -12.10 -21.55 6.73
N ALA A 134 -11.49 -22.29 7.67
CA ALA A 134 -11.30 -21.84 9.05
C ALA A 134 -10.31 -20.67 9.18
N VAL A 135 -9.26 -20.61 8.35
CA VAL A 135 -8.29 -19.49 8.35
C VAL A 135 -8.91 -18.22 7.74
N GLY A 136 -9.80 -18.35 6.75
CA GLY A 136 -10.51 -17.22 6.15
C GLY A 136 -11.48 -16.50 7.08
N ALA A 137 -12.06 -17.21 8.06
CA ALA A 137 -12.95 -16.63 9.06
C ALA A 137 -12.21 -15.88 10.19
N SER A 138 -10.94 -16.23 10.46
CA SER A 138 -10.15 -15.60 11.52
C SER A 138 -9.55 -14.24 11.14
N VAL A 139 -9.40 -13.94 9.84
CA VAL A 139 -8.85 -12.66 9.37
C VAL A 139 -9.85 -11.51 9.48
N VAL A 140 -11.15 -11.80 9.51
CA VAL A 140 -12.20 -10.76 9.63
C VAL A 140 -12.52 -10.39 11.08
N ALA A 141 -12.14 -11.22 12.07
CA ALA A 141 -12.40 -10.95 13.49
C ALA A 141 -11.22 -10.29 14.25
N VAL A 142 -10.02 -10.19 13.65
CA VAL A 142 -8.86 -9.47 14.25
C VAL A 142 -8.69 -8.06 13.67
N GLY A 143 -9.38 -7.75 12.56
CA GLY A 143 -9.38 -6.40 11.96
C GLY A 143 -10.16 -5.32 12.72
N GLY A 144 -10.83 -5.69 13.83
CA GLY A 144 -11.73 -4.79 14.58
C GLY A 144 -11.17 -4.19 15.88
N ALA A 145 -9.95 -4.55 16.32
CA ALA A 145 -9.45 -4.11 17.62
C ALA A 145 -7.93 -3.90 17.69
N VAL A 146 -7.34 -3.25 16.68
CA VAL A 146 -6.11 -2.45 16.89
C VAL A 146 -6.36 -1.06 16.28
N ALA A 147 -7.41 -0.39 16.77
CA ALA A 147 -7.36 1.06 16.91
C ALA A 147 -6.38 1.35 18.07
N GLY A 148 -5.10 1.08 17.82
CA GLY A 148 -4.03 1.52 18.69
C GLY A 148 -4.11 3.04 18.72
N ARG A 149 -4.50 3.58 19.87
CA ARG A 149 -4.30 4.99 20.17
C ARG A 149 -2.82 5.26 19.97
N SER A 150 -2.47 5.87 18.84
CA SER A 150 -1.15 6.44 18.64
C SER A 150 -1.10 7.65 19.57
N ALA A 151 -0.56 7.44 20.77
CA ALA A 151 -0.11 8.54 21.59
C ALA A 151 0.99 9.27 20.78
N PRO A 152 0.96 10.61 20.70
CA PRO A 152 2.11 11.34 20.19
C PRO A 152 3.30 10.97 21.08
N VAL A 153 4.37 10.43 20.49
CA VAL A 153 5.64 10.24 21.20
C VAL A 153 6.24 11.63 21.39
N SER A 154 5.84 12.25 22.49
CA SER A 154 6.57 13.35 23.10
C SER A 154 7.70 12.73 23.92
N GLY A 155 8.97 12.90 23.51
CA GLY A 155 10.09 12.75 24.44
C GLY A 155 11.25 11.83 24.09
N GLN A 156 11.42 11.39 22.85
CA GLN A 156 12.76 10.99 22.37
C GLN A 156 13.18 11.96 21.28
N ASP A 157 14.19 12.77 21.56
CA ASP A 157 14.80 13.65 20.58
C ASP A 157 15.55 12.75 19.55
N PRO A 158 15.04 12.58 18.32
CA PRO A 158 15.74 11.79 17.31
C PRO A 158 17.10 12.38 16.92
N ALA A 159 17.44 13.58 17.43
CA ALA A 159 18.70 14.26 17.20
C ALA A 159 19.89 13.68 17.99
N ALA A 160 19.67 12.96 19.09
CA ALA A 160 20.76 12.45 19.95
C ALA A 160 21.38 11.16 19.38
N GLY A 161 22.20 11.30 18.32
CA GLY A 161 23.00 10.21 17.74
C GLY A 161 22.64 9.79 16.31
N GLY A 162 21.87 10.61 15.57
CA GLY A 162 21.53 10.33 14.18
C GLY A 162 22.66 10.58 13.19
N VAL A 163 22.68 9.82 12.10
CA VAL A 163 23.59 10.04 10.96
C VAL A 163 23.24 11.37 10.28
N GLU A 164 24.17 12.31 10.25
CA GLU A 164 23.96 13.65 9.70
C GLU A 164 24.25 13.69 8.19
N LEU A 165 23.26 14.09 7.39
CA LEU A 165 23.24 13.99 5.93
C LEU A 165 22.85 15.33 5.27
N ALA A 166 23.20 15.50 4.00
CA ALA A 166 22.62 16.49 3.11
C ALA A 166 21.41 15.89 2.37
N LEU A 167 20.49 16.74 1.90
CA LEU A 167 19.41 16.27 1.04
C LEU A 167 20.01 15.82 -0.32
N PRO A 168 19.66 14.62 -0.82
CA PRO A 168 20.35 14.00 -1.97
C PRO A 168 19.84 14.52 -3.32
N PHE A 169 19.49 15.80 -3.45
CA PHE A 169 18.87 16.36 -4.65
C PHE A 169 18.97 17.89 -4.68
N THR A 170 18.46 18.50 -5.74
CA THR A 170 18.25 19.96 -5.87
C THR A 170 16.78 20.30 -6.10
N GLY A 171 16.39 21.54 -5.81
CA GLY A 171 15.02 22.04 -5.96
C GLY A 171 14.03 21.48 -4.94
N LEU A 172 12.74 21.56 -5.25
CA LEU A 172 11.64 21.24 -4.33
C LEU A 172 11.26 19.75 -4.35
N TRP A 173 11.15 19.16 -3.18
CA TRP A 173 10.74 17.76 -2.99
C TRP A 173 9.81 17.61 -1.80
N LEU A 174 8.74 16.83 -1.96
CA LEU A 174 7.80 16.44 -0.93
C LEU A 174 8.34 15.24 -0.15
N ALA A 175 8.43 15.36 1.18
CA ALA A 175 8.74 14.26 2.08
C ALA A 175 7.50 13.38 2.33
N ARG A 176 7.67 12.07 2.19
CA ARG A 176 6.66 11.04 2.44
C ARG A 176 7.25 9.96 3.31
N ASN A 177 6.40 9.33 4.13
CA ASN A 177 6.81 8.29 5.06
C ASN A 177 7.97 8.78 5.95
N SER A 178 7.89 10.03 6.43
CA SER A 178 8.90 10.58 7.33
C SER A 178 8.81 9.96 8.73
N PRO A 179 9.94 9.67 9.40
CA PRO A 179 9.98 9.24 10.79
C PRO A 179 9.37 10.28 11.75
N ALA A 180 9.22 11.54 11.33
CA ALA A 180 8.53 12.58 12.10
C ALA A 180 7.05 12.26 12.38
N ARG A 181 6.41 11.42 11.55
CA ARG A 181 5.02 10.97 11.77
C ARG A 181 4.95 9.72 12.65
N ARG A 182 5.78 8.72 12.36
CA ARG A 182 5.79 7.43 13.08
C ARG A 182 7.11 6.70 12.86
N VAL A 183 7.44 5.79 13.76
CA VAL A 183 8.56 4.85 13.64
C VAL A 183 8.03 3.44 13.96
N PRO A 184 8.24 2.42 13.09
CA PRO A 184 8.94 2.46 11.80
C PRO A 184 8.19 3.31 10.76
N SER A 185 8.92 4.14 10.00
CA SER A 185 8.31 5.15 9.12
C SER A 185 7.46 4.52 8.00
N HIS A 186 7.99 3.46 7.39
CA HIS A 186 7.32 2.65 6.37
C HIS A 186 6.46 1.51 6.95
N GLY A 187 6.29 1.45 8.28
CA GLY A 187 5.54 0.41 8.98
C GLY A 187 6.24 -0.95 9.02
N THR A 188 7.54 -0.99 8.68
CA THR A 188 8.37 -2.19 8.72
C THR A 188 9.81 -1.82 9.13
N ASP A 189 10.48 -2.74 9.80
CA ASP A 189 11.91 -2.67 10.11
C ASP A 189 12.76 -3.43 9.08
N LEU A 190 12.12 -4.10 8.12
CA LEU A 190 12.83 -4.88 7.10
C LEU A 190 13.68 -3.97 6.22
N LEU A 191 14.79 -4.53 5.72
CA LEU A 191 15.70 -3.85 4.79
C LEU A 191 16.36 -2.57 5.32
N GLY A 192 16.42 -2.38 6.64
CA GLY A 192 16.94 -1.15 7.24
C GLY A 192 15.95 0.03 7.20
N GLY A 193 14.70 -0.19 6.78
CA GLY A 193 13.72 0.87 6.49
C GLY A 193 13.10 1.59 7.70
N ARG A 194 13.60 1.37 8.92
CA ARG A 194 12.97 1.84 10.17
C ARG A 194 12.78 3.36 10.23
N TYR A 195 13.79 4.12 9.78
CA TYR A 195 13.81 5.58 9.77
C TYR A 195 13.91 6.16 8.35
N ALA A 196 13.62 5.34 7.33
CA ALA A 196 13.74 5.76 5.95
C ALA A 196 12.76 6.88 5.58
N ILE A 197 13.06 7.63 4.52
CA ILE A 197 12.22 8.70 3.99
C ILE A 197 12.15 8.58 2.47
N ASP A 198 10.96 8.81 1.91
CA ASP A 198 10.76 8.93 0.47
C ASP A 198 10.64 10.41 0.10
N PHE A 199 11.41 10.87 -0.88
CA PHE A 199 11.29 12.21 -1.43
C PHE A 199 10.75 12.17 -2.86
N VAL A 200 9.71 12.95 -3.11
CA VAL A 200 9.06 13.07 -4.43
C VAL A 200 9.21 14.49 -4.96
N ALA A 201 9.84 14.70 -6.12
CA ALA A 201 10.00 16.05 -6.66
C ALA A 201 8.65 16.71 -6.95
N VAL A 202 8.57 18.02 -6.72
CA VAL A 202 7.37 18.83 -6.95
C VAL A 202 7.67 20.13 -7.67
N ASP A 203 6.66 20.72 -8.32
CA ASP A 203 6.73 22.07 -8.87
C ASP A 203 6.53 23.15 -7.78
N ALA A 204 6.57 24.43 -8.18
CA ALA A 204 6.32 25.56 -7.30
C ALA A 204 4.88 25.58 -6.71
N ALA A 205 3.95 24.84 -7.30
CA ALA A 205 2.60 24.63 -6.77
C ALA A 205 2.48 23.33 -5.94
N HIS A 206 3.61 22.73 -5.59
CA HIS A 206 3.74 21.49 -4.80
C HIS A 206 3.09 20.26 -5.44
N ARG A 207 2.94 20.26 -6.77
CA ARG A 207 2.40 19.12 -7.53
C ARG A 207 3.52 18.20 -7.98
N THR A 208 3.31 16.89 -7.87
CA THR A 208 4.29 15.87 -8.29
C THR A 208 4.32 15.61 -9.79
N SER A 209 3.32 16.10 -10.53
CA SER A 209 3.18 15.93 -11.98
C SER A 209 2.48 17.13 -12.60
N GLY A 210 2.87 17.51 -13.82
CA GLY A 210 2.24 18.60 -14.56
C GLY A 210 0.91 18.24 -15.25
N ARG A 211 0.49 16.97 -15.22
CA ARG A 211 -0.72 16.49 -15.92
C ARG A 211 -1.59 15.63 -15.00
N HIS A 212 -2.88 15.96 -14.93
CA HIS A 212 -3.90 15.16 -14.27
C HIS A 212 -5.03 14.91 -15.27
N ASP A 213 -5.21 13.65 -15.68
CA ASP A 213 -6.30 13.19 -16.55
C ASP A 213 -7.02 11.98 -15.91
N TRP A 214 -7.92 11.34 -16.66
CA TRP A 214 -8.65 10.16 -16.19
C TRP A 214 -7.73 9.02 -15.71
N ARG A 215 -6.49 8.91 -16.22
CA ARG A 215 -5.54 7.85 -15.82
C ARG A 215 -5.13 8.01 -14.37
N SER A 216 -4.94 9.26 -13.92
CA SER A 216 -4.67 9.63 -12.52
C SER A 216 -5.64 9.02 -11.51
N LEU A 217 -6.88 8.76 -11.96
CA LEU A 217 -7.96 8.27 -11.10
C LEU A 217 -8.19 6.77 -11.27
N LEU A 218 -7.92 6.20 -12.45
CA LEU A 218 -8.41 4.88 -12.83
C LEU A 218 -7.32 3.85 -13.17
N THR A 219 -6.11 4.28 -13.55
CA THR A 219 -5.08 3.34 -14.04
C THR A 219 -3.66 3.81 -13.72
N SER A 220 -2.66 3.09 -14.22
CA SER A 220 -1.26 3.45 -14.15
C SER A 220 -0.88 4.53 -15.15
N GLU A 221 0.28 5.16 -14.92
CA GLU A 221 0.79 6.24 -15.75
C GLU A 221 2.27 6.10 -16.05
N PRO A 222 2.72 6.58 -17.22
CA PRO A 222 4.13 6.56 -17.57
C PRO A 222 4.93 7.39 -16.55
N PRO A 223 6.09 6.89 -16.08
CA PRO A 223 6.87 7.57 -15.05
C PRO A 223 7.36 8.96 -15.49
N GLU A 224 7.52 9.21 -16.79
CA GLU A 224 7.92 10.49 -17.37
C GLU A 224 6.92 11.62 -17.14
N ARG A 225 5.69 11.32 -16.70
CA ARG A 225 4.71 12.34 -16.28
C ARG A 225 5.07 12.99 -14.94
N PHE A 226 5.89 12.35 -14.13
CA PHE A 226 6.23 12.79 -12.78
C PHE A 226 7.53 13.56 -12.81
N LEU A 227 7.55 14.68 -12.09
CA LEU A 227 8.69 15.60 -12.08
C LEU A 227 9.96 14.94 -11.55
N ALA A 228 9.84 13.92 -10.70
CA ALA A 228 10.99 13.28 -10.09
C ALA A 228 11.76 12.41 -11.08
N PHE A 229 11.08 11.80 -12.05
CA PHE A 229 11.72 10.85 -12.98
C PHE A 229 12.81 11.53 -13.81
N GLY A 230 14.00 10.96 -13.81
CA GLY A 230 15.17 11.50 -14.50
C GLY A 230 15.89 12.65 -13.78
N ARG A 231 15.43 13.10 -12.60
CA ARG A 231 16.15 14.15 -11.86
C ARG A 231 17.44 13.61 -11.22
N PRO A 232 18.54 14.38 -11.22
CA PRO A 232 19.78 13.96 -10.57
C PRO A 232 19.61 13.69 -9.07
N ILE A 233 20.14 12.55 -8.62
CA ILE A 233 20.29 12.20 -7.20
C ILE A 233 21.76 12.31 -6.82
N LEU A 234 22.00 13.00 -5.71
CA LEU A 234 23.33 13.38 -5.25
C LEU A 234 23.73 12.60 -3.99
N ALA A 235 25.03 12.46 -3.77
CA ALA A 235 25.56 11.84 -2.57
C ALA A 235 25.20 12.69 -1.34
N PRO A 236 24.49 12.13 -0.35
CA PRO A 236 24.08 12.88 0.85
C PRO A 236 25.24 13.13 1.83
N ALA A 237 26.36 12.42 1.67
CA ALA A 237 27.58 12.58 2.45
C ALA A 237 28.78 12.05 1.66
N ALA A 238 29.99 12.43 2.06
CA ALA A 238 31.20 11.80 1.57
C ALA A 238 31.34 10.37 2.14
N GLY A 239 31.89 9.45 1.35
CA GLY A 239 32.03 8.05 1.77
C GLY A 239 32.56 7.14 0.67
N THR A 240 32.42 5.84 0.88
CA THR A 240 32.81 4.80 -0.10
C THR A 240 31.59 3.99 -0.51
N VAL A 241 31.37 3.82 -1.80
CA VAL A 241 30.30 2.96 -2.33
C VAL A 241 30.65 1.51 -2.02
N VAL A 242 29.84 0.84 -1.21
CA VAL A 242 30.06 -0.56 -0.79
C VAL A 242 29.08 -1.54 -1.42
N ALA A 243 27.95 -1.05 -1.92
CA ALA A 243 27.04 -1.82 -2.78
C ALA A 243 26.46 -0.91 -3.86
N ALA A 244 26.26 -1.47 -5.05
CA ALA A 244 25.73 -0.77 -6.20
C ALA A 244 24.99 -1.81 -7.07
N HIS A 245 23.74 -1.54 -7.40
CA HIS A 245 22.92 -2.40 -8.26
C HIS A 245 22.19 -1.54 -9.29
N ASP A 246 22.27 -1.94 -10.55
CA ASP A 246 21.59 -1.28 -11.67
C ASP A 246 21.05 -2.36 -12.64
N GLY A 247 20.18 -1.96 -13.56
CA GLY A 247 19.59 -2.82 -14.59
C GLY A 247 18.19 -3.34 -14.27
N GLU A 248 17.64 -3.06 -13.07
CA GLU A 248 16.21 -3.29 -12.81
C GLU A 248 15.39 -2.32 -13.67
N PRO A 249 14.34 -2.79 -14.35
CA PRO A 249 13.53 -1.94 -15.20
C PRO A 249 12.69 -0.98 -14.34
N ASP A 250 12.62 0.27 -14.78
CA ASP A 250 11.57 1.18 -14.33
C ASP A 250 10.21 0.65 -14.77
N HIS A 251 9.18 0.91 -13.97
CA HIS A 251 7.81 0.53 -14.32
C HIS A 251 6.86 1.72 -14.26
N GLU A 252 5.66 1.52 -14.79
CA GLU A 252 4.57 2.49 -14.73
C GLU A 252 4.27 2.93 -13.28
N ALA A 253 4.02 4.22 -13.08
CA ALA A 253 3.58 4.81 -11.82
C ALA A 253 2.10 4.49 -11.53
N ARG A 254 1.74 4.50 -10.25
CA ARG A 254 0.46 4.03 -9.70
C ARG A 254 -0.01 4.98 -8.61
N ARG A 255 -0.36 6.22 -8.99
CA ARG A 255 -0.98 7.17 -8.05
C ARG A 255 -2.46 6.89 -7.80
N SER A 256 -3.13 6.15 -8.68
CA SER A 256 -4.55 5.83 -8.54
C SER A 256 -4.78 4.67 -7.55
N GLN A 257 -5.74 4.84 -6.64
CA GLN A 257 -6.10 3.81 -5.65
C GLN A 257 -6.50 2.45 -6.30
N PRO A 258 -7.27 2.43 -7.40
CA PRO A 258 -7.57 1.18 -8.10
C PRO A 258 -6.33 0.47 -8.66
N ALA A 259 -5.35 1.21 -9.18
CA ALA A 259 -4.11 0.62 -9.72
C ALA A 259 -3.18 0.07 -8.62
N LEU A 260 -3.32 0.53 -7.38
CA LEU A 260 -2.57 0.02 -6.24
C LEU A 260 -3.01 -1.38 -5.81
N VAL A 261 -4.28 -1.76 -5.98
CA VAL A 261 -4.82 -3.06 -5.54
C VAL A 261 -4.07 -4.27 -6.14
N PRO A 262 -3.90 -4.41 -7.48
CA PRO A 262 -3.13 -5.53 -8.02
C PRO A 262 -1.64 -5.46 -7.62
N TYR A 263 -1.11 -4.25 -7.42
CA TYR A 263 0.29 -4.03 -7.08
C TYR A 263 0.63 -4.46 -5.65
N THR A 264 -0.23 -4.15 -4.67
CA THR A 264 -0.07 -4.53 -3.27
C THR A 264 -0.24 -6.03 -3.07
N LEU A 265 -1.16 -6.68 -3.80
CA LEU A 265 -1.31 -8.14 -3.80
C LEU A 265 -0.02 -8.88 -4.22
N GLY A 266 0.84 -8.25 -5.03
CA GLY A 266 2.14 -8.78 -5.45
C GLY A 266 3.29 -8.59 -4.46
N GLN A 267 3.10 -7.85 -3.36
CA GLN A 267 4.19 -7.42 -2.47
C GLN A 267 4.92 -8.61 -1.82
N SER A 268 4.18 -9.61 -1.36
CA SER A 268 4.78 -10.83 -0.76
C SER A 268 5.62 -11.62 -1.76
N ALA A 269 5.24 -11.61 -3.05
CA ALA A 269 6.01 -12.28 -4.10
C ALA A 269 7.30 -11.51 -4.42
N ARG A 270 7.29 -10.17 -4.35
CA ARG A 270 8.50 -9.34 -4.54
C ARG A 270 9.50 -9.53 -3.41
N LEU A 271 9.04 -9.54 -2.16
CA LEU A 271 9.90 -9.83 -1.00
C LEU A 271 10.61 -11.19 -1.15
N ARG A 272 9.90 -12.21 -1.67
CA ARG A 272 10.50 -13.54 -1.96
C ARG A 272 11.49 -13.55 -3.13
N ARG A 273 11.48 -12.53 -3.99
CA ARG A 273 12.44 -12.39 -5.12
C ARG A 273 13.76 -11.72 -4.71
N GLY A 274 13.87 -11.29 -3.46
CA GLY A 274 15.10 -10.74 -2.89
C GLY A 274 15.16 -9.22 -2.86
N VAL A 275 16.26 -8.69 -2.32
CA VAL A 275 16.49 -7.27 -2.05
C VAL A 275 16.37 -6.41 -3.30
N ALA A 276 16.96 -6.84 -4.43
CA ALA A 276 16.91 -6.10 -5.69
C ALA A 276 15.48 -5.86 -6.19
N ALA A 277 14.57 -6.82 -6.01
CA ALA A 277 13.17 -6.67 -6.39
C ALA A 277 12.39 -5.66 -5.54
N VAL A 278 12.94 -5.28 -4.37
CA VAL A 278 12.33 -4.33 -3.43
C VAL A 278 13.00 -2.97 -3.53
N ALA A 279 14.33 -2.91 -3.40
CA ALA A 279 15.10 -1.67 -3.49
C ALA A 279 15.19 -1.14 -4.94
N GLY A 280 15.06 -2.01 -5.94
CA GLY A 280 15.32 -1.63 -7.33
C GLY A 280 16.81 -1.34 -7.55
N ASN A 281 17.09 -0.40 -8.46
CA ASN A 281 18.43 0.13 -8.66
C ASN A 281 18.81 1.00 -7.46
N HIS A 282 19.97 0.74 -6.84
CA HIS A 282 20.33 1.33 -5.57
C HIS A 282 21.85 1.41 -5.36
N VAL A 283 22.25 2.24 -4.39
CA VAL A 283 23.62 2.27 -3.86
C VAL A 283 23.59 2.27 -2.33
N VAL A 284 24.64 1.69 -1.74
CA VAL A 284 24.94 1.81 -0.31
C VAL A 284 26.31 2.44 -0.15
N ILE A 285 26.38 3.50 0.65
CA ILE A 285 27.60 4.27 0.93
C ILE A 285 28.00 4.02 2.38
N ALA A 286 29.22 3.55 2.61
CA ALA A 286 29.83 3.48 3.93
C ALA A 286 30.38 4.86 4.32
N LEU A 287 30.02 5.32 5.52
CA LEU A 287 30.42 6.63 6.03
C LEU A 287 31.73 6.55 6.83
N PRO A 288 32.57 7.61 6.82
CA PRO A 288 33.84 7.64 7.57
C PRO A 288 33.69 7.46 9.08
N GLY A 289 32.58 7.93 9.67
CA GLY A 289 32.28 7.82 11.10
C GLY A 289 31.57 6.52 11.52
N GLY A 290 31.44 5.56 10.60
CA GLY A 290 30.63 4.35 10.80
C GLY A 290 29.18 4.53 10.33
N GLY A 291 28.52 3.40 10.09
CA GLY A 291 27.18 3.36 9.51
C GLY A 291 27.17 3.43 7.98
N PHE A 292 25.98 3.19 7.42
CA PHE A 292 25.76 3.07 5.99
C PHE A 292 24.53 3.88 5.56
N VAL A 293 24.57 4.44 4.36
CA VAL A 293 23.44 5.15 3.75
C VAL A 293 23.03 4.45 2.48
N GLY A 294 21.78 3.99 2.43
CA GLY A 294 21.17 3.41 1.24
C GLY A 294 20.34 4.45 0.50
N LEU A 295 20.49 4.50 -0.83
CA LEU A 295 19.61 5.23 -1.73
C LEU A 295 19.09 4.28 -2.81
N ALA A 296 17.79 4.32 -3.10
CA ALA A 296 17.10 3.32 -3.92
C ALA A 296 16.14 3.93 -4.95
N HIS A 297 15.56 3.05 -5.78
CA HIS A 297 14.63 3.35 -6.86
C HIS A 297 15.22 4.21 -7.99
N PHE A 298 16.51 4.05 -8.29
CA PHE A 298 17.13 4.76 -9.41
C PHE A 298 16.59 4.32 -10.76
N ARG A 299 16.73 5.21 -11.75
CA ARG A 299 16.41 4.95 -13.14
C ARG A 299 17.36 3.91 -13.70
N SER A 300 16.81 2.95 -14.45
CA SER A 300 17.57 1.88 -15.08
C SER A 300 18.67 2.42 -15.99
N GLY A 301 19.90 1.96 -15.77
CA GLY A 301 21.08 2.33 -16.57
C GLY A 301 21.59 3.76 -16.30
N SER A 302 21.19 4.38 -15.19
CA SER A 302 21.60 5.75 -14.85
C SER A 302 22.72 5.82 -13.82
N LEU A 303 23.15 4.68 -13.24
CA LEU A 303 24.13 4.67 -12.17
C LEU A 303 25.52 5.11 -12.67
N ARG A 304 26.12 6.09 -11.99
CA ARG A 304 27.39 6.73 -12.40
C ARG A 304 28.59 6.30 -11.56
N VAL A 305 28.36 5.56 -10.47
CA VAL A 305 29.39 5.21 -9.50
C VAL A 305 29.50 3.68 -9.35
N PRO A 306 30.72 3.10 -9.48
CA PRO A 306 30.93 1.69 -9.22
C PRO A 306 31.16 1.41 -7.73
N VAL A 307 31.02 0.14 -7.32
CA VAL A 307 31.47 -0.32 -6.00
C VAL A 307 32.97 -0.04 -5.82
N GLY A 308 33.35 0.41 -4.63
CA GLY A 308 34.72 0.83 -4.28
C GLY A 308 35.02 2.31 -4.56
N ALA A 309 34.16 3.02 -5.30
CA ALA A 309 34.35 4.44 -5.56
C ALA A 309 34.22 5.28 -4.28
N ARG A 310 35.15 6.23 -4.10
CA ARG A 310 34.98 7.31 -3.14
C ARG A 310 34.08 8.38 -3.73
N VAL A 311 33.10 8.82 -2.96
CA VAL A 311 32.18 9.89 -3.35
C VAL A 311 32.31 11.05 -2.38
N VAL A 312 32.13 12.27 -2.90
CA VAL A 312 31.99 13.48 -2.10
C VAL A 312 30.53 13.88 -2.03
N GLU A 313 30.13 14.57 -0.96
CA GLU A 313 28.79 15.13 -0.85
C GLU A 313 28.43 16.00 -2.06
N GLY A 314 27.19 15.89 -2.55
CA GLY A 314 26.73 16.61 -3.73
C GLY A 314 27.16 15.99 -5.06
N GLN A 315 28.00 14.95 -5.06
CA GLN A 315 28.35 14.23 -6.29
C GLN A 315 27.14 13.49 -6.87
N HIS A 316 26.92 13.62 -8.19
CA HIS A 316 25.84 12.93 -8.89
C HIS A 316 26.08 11.41 -8.90
N LEU A 317 25.16 10.67 -8.28
CA LEU A 317 25.20 9.21 -8.15
C LEU A 317 24.45 8.50 -9.29
N ALA A 318 23.22 8.95 -9.55
CA ALA A 318 22.27 8.35 -10.48
C ALA A 318 21.14 9.32 -10.81
N ASP A 319 20.21 8.92 -11.66
CA ASP A 319 18.95 9.65 -11.88
C ASP A 319 17.81 8.97 -11.10
N CYS A 320 16.87 9.76 -10.61
CA CYS A 320 15.68 9.26 -9.91
C CYS A 320 14.81 8.46 -10.89
N GLY A 321 14.41 7.27 -10.48
CA GLY A 321 13.63 6.34 -11.29
C GLY A 321 12.34 5.91 -10.61
N ASN A 322 11.87 4.75 -11.03
CA ASN A 322 10.69 4.06 -10.53
C ASN A 322 10.88 2.54 -10.58
N SER A 323 12.11 2.07 -10.30
CA SER A 323 12.46 0.65 -10.23
C SER A 323 12.16 0.06 -8.85
N GLY A 324 12.07 -1.28 -8.76
CA GLY A 324 11.84 -1.96 -7.49
C GLY A 324 10.39 -1.85 -6.96
N ASN A 325 10.23 -1.76 -5.64
CA ASN A 325 8.92 -1.64 -5.00
C ASN A 325 8.48 -0.17 -4.86
N SER A 326 8.43 0.56 -5.96
CA SER A 326 8.01 1.96 -5.99
C SER A 326 6.55 2.11 -6.44
N THR A 327 5.82 3.12 -5.97
CA THR A 327 4.48 3.43 -6.48
C THR A 327 4.49 4.58 -7.48
N GLN A 328 5.45 5.50 -7.38
CA GLN A 328 5.65 6.61 -8.31
C GLN A 328 7.12 7.06 -8.23
N PRO A 329 7.66 7.75 -9.24
CA PRO A 329 9.05 8.19 -9.20
C PRO A 329 9.39 8.98 -7.94
N HIS A 330 10.38 8.50 -7.18
CA HIS A 330 10.85 9.09 -5.92
C HIS A 330 12.27 8.59 -5.61
N VAL A 331 12.95 9.24 -4.66
CA VAL A 331 14.18 8.71 -4.07
C VAL A 331 13.88 8.25 -2.65
N HIS A 332 14.19 6.99 -2.37
CA HIS A 332 14.17 6.43 -1.02
C HIS A 332 15.56 6.57 -0.41
N ILE A 333 15.64 7.09 0.80
CA ILE A 333 16.90 7.22 1.56
C ILE A 333 16.74 6.61 2.95
N GLN A 334 17.77 5.85 3.37
CA GLN A 334 17.83 5.24 4.69
C GLN A 334 19.25 5.23 5.26
N ALA A 335 19.37 5.31 6.58
CA ALA A 335 20.62 5.16 7.32
C ALA A 335 20.56 3.87 8.12
N MET A 336 21.66 3.12 8.15
CA MET A 336 21.70 1.74 8.61
C MET A 336 22.99 1.40 9.36
N ASP A 337 22.96 0.33 10.15
CA ASP A 337 24.12 -0.24 10.86
C ASP A 337 24.91 -1.29 10.05
N SER A 338 24.38 -1.75 8.91
CA SER A 338 25.02 -2.74 8.03
C SER A 338 24.86 -2.37 6.55
N ALA A 339 25.81 -2.78 5.72
CA ALA A 339 25.71 -2.69 4.26
C ALA A 339 24.76 -3.74 3.66
N ASP A 340 24.60 -4.88 4.35
CA ASP A 340 23.71 -5.95 3.90
C ASP A 340 22.27 -5.64 4.29
N LEU A 341 21.49 -5.23 3.29
CA LEU A 341 20.08 -4.90 3.44
C LEU A 341 19.25 -6.05 4.04
N THR A 342 19.64 -7.32 3.92
CA THR A 342 18.85 -8.43 4.49
C THR A 342 18.86 -8.46 6.02
N VAL A 343 19.89 -7.90 6.65
CA VAL A 343 20.09 -7.92 8.11
C VAL A 343 20.20 -6.52 8.72
N ALA A 344 20.34 -5.49 7.89
CA ALA A 344 20.49 -4.10 8.31
C ALA A 344 19.32 -3.62 9.19
N ARG A 345 19.67 -2.91 10.28
CA ARG A 345 18.73 -2.18 11.11
C ARG A 345 18.84 -0.70 10.77
N GLY A 346 17.68 -0.07 10.61
CA GLY A 346 17.63 1.37 10.38
C GLY A 346 18.08 2.12 11.63
N VAL A 347 18.96 3.09 11.46
CA VAL A 347 19.38 4.05 12.50
C VAL A 347 18.81 5.43 12.19
N PRO A 348 18.63 6.31 13.19
CA PRO A 348 18.14 7.67 12.94
C PRO A 348 19.06 8.43 11.97
N MET A 349 18.47 9.29 11.15
CA MET A 349 19.19 10.23 10.30
C MET A 349 18.68 11.64 10.54
N LEU A 350 19.51 12.65 10.27
CA LEU A 350 19.17 14.06 10.37
C LEU A 350 19.70 14.77 9.12
N PHE A 351 19.01 15.80 8.68
CA PHE A 351 19.47 16.64 7.57
C PHE A 351 20.05 17.94 8.10
N ARG A 352 21.24 18.28 7.62
CA ARG A 352 22.05 19.42 8.08
C ARG A 352 21.29 20.72 8.03
N ARG A 353 20.77 21.06 6.86
CA ARG A 353 20.15 22.34 6.59
C ARG A 353 19.26 22.31 5.36
N PHE A 354 18.03 22.78 5.52
CA PHE A 354 17.06 22.85 4.43
C PHE A 354 15.99 23.90 4.74
N ARG A 355 15.29 24.38 3.72
CA ARG A 355 14.04 25.12 3.88
C ARG A 355 12.90 24.13 3.84
N GLU A 356 11.93 24.29 4.74
CA GLU A 356 10.76 23.42 4.88
C GLU A 356 9.47 24.23 4.81
N TRP A 357 8.55 23.81 3.96
CA TRP A 357 7.16 24.25 3.95
C TRP A 357 6.29 23.09 4.49
N PRO A 358 5.62 23.26 5.64
CA PRO A 358 4.75 22.22 6.18
C PRO A 358 3.54 21.97 5.25
N ALA A 359 2.83 20.86 5.44
CA ALA A 359 1.67 20.47 4.63
C ALA A 359 0.51 21.49 4.64
N GLY A 360 0.47 22.40 5.63
CA GLY A 360 -0.53 23.46 5.76
C GLY A 360 -0.05 24.82 5.24
N PRO A 361 -0.95 25.82 5.19
CA PRO A 361 -0.58 27.17 4.80
C PRO A 361 0.45 27.75 5.77
N GLY A 362 1.56 28.24 5.25
CA GLY A 362 2.60 28.87 6.07
C GLY A 362 3.85 29.21 5.27
N PRO A 363 4.68 30.14 5.78
CA PRO A 363 5.95 30.46 5.16
C PRO A 363 6.95 29.31 5.32
N GLY A 364 7.86 29.17 4.36
CA GLY A 364 8.97 28.25 4.45
C GLY A 364 9.92 28.64 5.58
N ARG A 365 10.33 27.66 6.40
CA ARG A 365 11.21 27.86 7.55
C ARG A 365 12.55 27.17 7.31
N VAL A 366 13.64 27.82 7.69
CA VAL A 366 14.94 27.13 7.72
C VAL A 366 14.94 26.15 8.89
N ARG A 367 15.34 24.92 8.59
CA ARG A 367 15.50 23.81 9.52
C ARG A 367 16.94 23.36 9.48
N GLU A 368 17.47 23.02 10.64
CA GLU A 368 18.85 22.56 10.79
C GLU A 368 18.87 21.34 11.70
N ARG A 369 19.76 20.39 11.39
CA ARG A 369 20.00 19.15 12.16
C ARG A 369 18.71 18.43 12.57
N THR A 370 17.79 18.25 11.63
CA THR A 370 16.48 17.64 11.92
C THR A 370 15.96 16.83 10.73
N VAL A 371 14.86 16.10 10.93
CA VAL A 371 14.15 15.39 9.87
C VAL A 371 13.00 16.23 9.33
N PRO A 372 12.73 16.22 8.02
CA PRO A 372 11.54 16.84 7.46
C PRO A 372 10.25 16.30 8.07
N GLY A 373 9.26 17.15 8.26
CA GLY A 373 7.90 16.74 8.62
C GLY A 373 7.27 15.87 7.54
N GLU A 374 6.31 15.03 7.93
CA GLU A 374 5.48 14.31 6.97
C GLU A 374 4.70 15.30 6.11
N GLU A 375 4.64 15.04 4.79
CA GLU A 375 3.98 15.89 3.81
C GLU A 375 4.55 17.32 3.71
N ALA A 376 5.73 17.56 4.29
CA ALA A 376 6.44 18.82 4.12
C ALA A 376 7.16 18.84 2.76
N VAL A 377 7.14 19.99 2.09
CA VAL A 377 8.00 20.26 0.94
C VAL A 377 9.32 20.82 1.46
N VAL A 378 10.43 20.32 0.95
CA VAL A 378 11.77 20.72 1.35
C VAL A 378 12.61 21.17 0.16
N GLU A 379 13.52 22.10 0.44
CA GLU A 379 14.54 22.58 -0.48
C GLU A 379 15.91 22.54 0.22
N PRO A 380 16.92 21.88 -0.36
CA PRO A 380 18.28 21.93 0.16
C PRO A 380 18.80 23.36 0.18
N LEU A 381 19.44 23.75 1.29
CA LEU A 381 20.15 25.01 1.39
C LEU A 381 21.65 24.75 1.50
N PRO A 382 22.50 25.62 0.94
CA PRO A 382 23.93 25.53 1.18
C PRO A 382 24.23 25.65 2.68
N SER A 383 25.27 24.94 3.11
CA SER A 383 25.86 25.11 4.45
C SER A 383 26.24 26.59 4.63
N PRO A 384 26.00 27.18 5.81
CA PRO A 384 26.50 28.52 6.08
C PRO A 384 28.03 28.53 5.93
N PRO A 385 28.63 29.63 5.46
CA PRO A 385 30.09 29.76 5.47
C PRO A 385 30.58 29.56 6.90
N VAL A 386 31.60 28.71 7.07
CA VAL A 386 32.29 28.57 8.36
C VAL A 386 32.84 29.96 8.68
N GLY A 387 32.36 30.57 9.76
CA GLY A 387 32.86 31.88 10.21
C GLY A 387 34.37 31.81 10.37
N GLY A 388 35.08 32.70 9.66
CA GLY A 388 36.52 32.86 9.75
C GLY A 388 36.96 33.63 10.99
#